data_AF-A0A1X2HIH5-F1
#
_entry.id   AF-A0A1X2HIH5-F1
#
_cell.length_a   1.000
_cell.length_b   1.000
_cell.length_c   1.000
_cell.angle_alpha   90.00
_cell.angle_beta   90.00
_cell.angle_gamma   90.00
#
_symmetry.space_group_name_H-M   'P 1'
#
loop_
_entity.id
_entity.type
_entity.pdbx_description
1 polymer ?
#
loop_
_entity_poly.entity_id
_entity_poly.type
_entity_poly.pdbx_seq_one_letter_code
_entity_poly.pdbx_strand_id
1 'polypeptide(L)'
;GKVHKRSLIKKPKSKNDIYVSSKTRIEAVVKHICQLMIYENQRHMTVHGLGASMMRAITIAQRVQEKVHGHVDLRPTTDTITLIDDVVPEDMVY
;
A
#
# COMPACT_ATOMS: atom_id res chain seq x y z
N GLY A 1 -5.40 -0.81 -30.28
CA GLY A 1 -4.12 -0.28 -29.77
C GLY A 1 -3.70 -1.00 -28.50
N LYS A 2 -2.40 -1.18 -28.27
CA LYS A 2 -1.88 -1.86 -27.07
C LYS A 2 -1.77 -0.88 -25.90
N VAL A 3 -2.50 -1.15 -24.81
CA VAL A 3 -2.46 -0.32 -23.58
C VAL A 3 -1.36 -0.83 -22.64
N HIS A 4 -0.48 0.07 -22.21
CA HIS A 4 0.56 -0.19 -21.23
C HIS A 4 0.29 0.62 -19.96
N LYS A 5 0.14 -0.07 -18.83
CA LYS A 5 -0.09 0.59 -17.55
C LYS A 5 1.19 1.22 -17.02
N ARG A 6 1.16 2.49 -16.66
CA ARG A 6 2.30 3.15 -16.03
C ARG A 6 2.34 2.84 -14.54
N SER A 7 3.53 2.79 -13.97
CA SER A 7 3.67 2.78 -12.51
C SER A 7 3.22 4.11 -11.94
N LEU A 8 2.50 4.04 -10.81
CA LEU A 8 2.15 5.21 -10.00
C LEU A 8 3.37 6.09 -9.72
N ILE A 9 3.21 7.40 -9.93
CA ILE A 9 4.13 8.40 -9.41
C ILE A 9 3.93 8.39 -7.89
N LYS A 10 4.89 7.80 -7.18
CA LYS A 10 4.83 7.70 -5.72
C LYS A 10 5.16 9.07 -5.13
N LYS A 11 4.38 9.52 -4.15
CA LYS A 11 4.81 10.60 -3.25
C LYS A 11 6.12 10.17 -2.56
N PRO A 12 6.95 11.12 -2.08
CA PRO A 12 8.13 10.78 -1.28
C PRO A 12 7.72 9.80 -0.18
N LYS A 13 8.42 8.67 -0.09
CA LYS A 13 8.10 7.66 0.92
C LYS A 13 8.48 8.22 2.29
N SER A 14 7.50 8.48 3.15
CA SER A 14 7.79 8.56 4.58
C SER A 14 8.21 7.17 5.06
N LYS A 15 9.01 7.12 6.13
CA LYS A 15 9.29 5.88 6.86
C LYS A 15 8.01 5.21 7.38
N ASN A 16 6.94 6.00 7.52
CA ASN A 16 5.66 5.57 8.07
C ASN A 16 4.68 5.06 6.98
N ASP A 17 5.04 5.16 5.70
CA ASP A 17 4.17 4.77 4.58
C ASP A 17 4.51 3.37 4.04
N ILE A 18 3.53 2.47 4.07
CA ILE A 18 3.62 1.14 3.48
C ILE A 18 2.70 1.05 2.27
N TYR A 19 3.27 0.80 1.08
CA TYR A 19 2.51 0.63 -0.15
C TYR A 19 2.30 -0.85 -0.47
N VAL A 20 1.05 -1.28 -0.50
CA VAL A 20 0.66 -2.67 -0.70
C VAL A 20 0.40 -2.95 -2.19
N SER A 21 1.00 -4.04 -2.66
CA SER A 21 0.80 -4.57 -4.01
C SER A 21 0.24 -6.00 -3.94
N SER A 22 -0.17 -6.54 -5.09
CA SER A 22 -0.58 -7.95 -5.20
C SER A 22 0.51 -8.94 -4.76
N LYS A 23 1.79 -8.56 -4.88
CA LYS A 23 2.95 -9.38 -4.51
C LYS A 23 3.36 -9.24 -3.04
N THR A 24 2.76 -8.31 -2.29
CA THR A 24 3.13 -8.04 -0.90
C THR A 24 2.90 -9.28 -0.03
N ARG A 25 3.89 -9.66 0.77
CA ARG A 25 3.74 -10.75 1.77
C ARG A 25 3.18 -10.15 3.05
N ILE A 26 1.94 -10.51 3.40
CA ILE A 26 1.19 -9.91 4.52
C ILE A 26 1.99 -10.03 5.83
N GLU A 27 2.40 -11.23 6.21
CA GLU A 27 3.11 -11.48 7.48
C GLU A 27 4.44 -10.73 7.59
N ALA A 28 5.17 -10.59 6.49
CA ALA A 28 6.43 -9.85 6.47
C ALA A 28 6.20 -8.36 6.78
N VAL A 29 5.11 -7.79 6.22
CA VAL A 29 4.74 -6.40 6.46
C VAL A 29 4.21 -6.21 7.88
N VAL A 30 3.36 -7.11 8.38
CA VAL A 30 2.86 -7.06 9.77
C VAL A 30 4.04 -7.05 10.76
N LYS A 31 4.99 -7.98 10.59
CA LYS A 31 6.20 -8.03 11.43
C LYS A 31 7.01 -6.74 11.36
N HIS A 32 7.19 -6.19 10.16
CA HIS A 32 7.92 -4.95 9.97
C HIS A 32 7.23 -3.75 10.63
N ILE A 33 5.90 -3.63 10.49
CA ILE A 33 5.12 -2.58 11.12
C ILE A 33 5.21 -2.67 12.65
N CYS A 34 5.04 -3.87 13.22
CA CYS A 34 5.18 -4.06 14.67
C CYS A 34 6.59 -3.69 15.15
N GLN A 35 7.62 -4.03 14.38
CA GLN A 35 9.00 -3.64 14.71
C GLN A 35 9.15 -2.11 14.81
N LEU A 36 8.64 -1.40 13.81
CA LEU A 36 8.70 0.07 13.75
C LEU A 36 7.93 0.72 14.91
N MET A 37 6.73 0.22 15.21
CA MET A 37 5.91 0.78 16.29
C MET A 37 6.51 0.52 17.67
N ILE A 38 6.93 -0.72 17.95
CA ILE A 38 7.34 -1.15 19.30
C ILE A 38 8.76 -0.69 19.62
N TYR A 39 9.71 -0.87 18.70
CA TYR A 39 11.13 -0.66 18.99
C TYR A 39 11.66 0.67 18.46
N GLU A 40 11.04 1.24 17.43
CA GLU A 40 11.48 2.49 16.82
C GLU A 40 10.54 3.67 17.15
N ASN A 41 9.65 3.47 18.13
CA ASN A 41 8.72 4.45 18.69
C ASN A 41 7.90 5.20 17.63
N GLN A 42 7.56 4.53 16.52
CA GLN A 42 6.71 5.11 15.49
C GLN A 42 5.27 5.16 15.99
N ARG A 43 4.76 6.37 16.22
CA ARG A 43 3.42 6.59 16.79
C ARG A 43 2.27 6.23 15.85
N HIS A 44 2.51 6.22 14.54
CA HIS A 44 1.51 5.86 13.54
C HIS A 44 2.19 5.27 12.30
N MET A 45 1.45 4.44 11.58
CA MET A 45 1.85 3.87 10.30
C MET A 45 0.65 3.92 9.35
N THR A 46 0.90 4.22 8.09
CA THR A 46 -0.14 4.31 7.06
C THR A 46 0.05 3.18 6.06
N VAL A 47 -0.99 2.36 5.88
CA VAL A 47 -0.96 1.24 4.93
C VAL A 47 -1.82 1.61 3.72
N HIS A 48 -1.17 1.88 2.61
CA HIS A 48 -1.81 2.28 1.36
C HIS A 48 -2.12 1.06 0.49
N GLY A 49 -3.37 0.93 0.06
CA GLY A 49 -3.81 -0.04 -0.93
C GLY A 49 -4.65 0.64 -2.01
N LEU A 50 -4.44 0.26 -3.28
CA LEU A 50 -5.18 0.82 -4.41
C LEU A 50 -5.85 -0.32 -5.18
N GLY A 51 -7.15 -0.15 -5.46
CA GLY A 51 -7.93 -1.14 -6.21
C GLY A 51 -7.84 -2.53 -5.58
N ALA A 52 -7.39 -3.52 -6.36
CA ALA A 52 -7.29 -4.91 -5.92
C ALA A 52 -6.37 -5.14 -4.69
N SER A 53 -5.44 -4.22 -4.38
CA SER A 53 -4.59 -4.35 -3.18
C SER A 53 -5.22 -3.77 -1.90
N MET A 54 -6.39 -3.13 -1.98
CA MET A 54 -7.09 -2.54 -0.83
C MET A 54 -7.41 -3.60 0.24
N MET A 55 -7.98 -4.75 -0.16
CA MET A 55 -8.30 -5.81 0.81
C MET A 55 -7.06 -6.32 1.55
N ARG A 56 -5.92 -6.41 0.86
CA ARG A 56 -4.65 -6.80 1.48
C ARG A 56 -4.16 -5.75 2.48
N ALA A 57 -4.31 -4.46 2.18
CA ALA A 57 -3.99 -3.38 3.11
C ALA A 57 -4.86 -3.44 4.37
N ILE A 58 -6.18 -3.66 4.21
CA ILE A 58 -7.12 -3.84 5.33
C ILE A 58 -6.70 -5.02 6.21
N THR A 59 -6.42 -6.19 5.60
CA THR A 59 -5.96 -7.37 6.35
C THR A 59 -4.66 -7.11 7.11
N ILE A 60 -3.70 -6.40 6.52
CA ILE A 60 -2.45 -6.02 7.20
C ILE A 60 -2.76 -5.16 8.43
N ALA A 61 -3.60 -4.13 8.28
CA ALA A 61 -3.95 -3.23 9.37
C ALA A 61 -4.65 -3.96 10.53
N GLN A 62 -5.62 -4.83 10.22
CA GLN A 62 -6.31 -5.66 11.22
C GLN A 62 -5.34 -6.59 11.97
N ARG A 63 -4.46 -7.29 11.23
CA ARG A 63 -3.47 -8.19 11.84
C ARG A 63 -2.46 -7.45 12.72
N VAL A 64 -2.06 -6.23 12.35
CA VAL A 64 -1.22 -5.39 13.21
C VAL A 64 -1.97 -5.07 14.50
N GLN A 65 -3.22 -4.62 14.42
CA GLN A 65 -4.05 -4.33 15.59
C GLN A 65 -4.18 -5.55 16.53
N GLU A 66 -4.44 -6.73 15.98
CA GLU A 66 -4.48 -7.99 16.73
C GLU A 66 -3.12 -8.31 17.40
N LYS A 67 -2.02 -8.16 16.67
CA LYS A 67 -0.66 -8.46 17.15
C LYS A 67 -0.19 -7.55 18.28
N VAL A 68 -0.67 -6.31 18.30
CA VAL A 68 -0.39 -5.34 19.38
C VAL A 68 -1.53 -5.30 20.40
N HIS A 69 -2.36 -6.36 20.47
CA HIS A 69 -3.41 -6.54 21.47
C HIS A 69 -4.39 -5.35 21.57
N GLY A 70 -4.71 -4.70 20.44
CA GLY A 70 -5.63 -3.58 20.40
C GLY A 70 -5.08 -2.25 20.92
N HIS A 71 -3.78 -2.14 21.19
CA HIS A 71 -3.14 -0.88 21.62
C HIS A 71 -3.01 0.19 20.51
N VAL A 72 -3.55 -0.08 19.32
CA VAL A 72 -3.56 0.86 18.20
C VAL A 72 -4.98 1.00 17.64
N ASP A 73 -5.35 2.24 17.33
CA ASP A 73 -6.59 2.55 16.65
C ASP A 73 -6.43 2.46 15.14
N LEU A 74 -7.39 1.84 14.46
CA LEU A 74 -7.48 1.86 13.01
C LEU A 74 -8.28 3.07 12.54
N ARG A 75 -7.70 3.87 11.64
CA ARG A 75 -8.33 5.07 11.06
C ARG A 75 -8.43 4.95 9.54
N PRO A 76 -9.48 4.32 9.00
CA PRO A 76 -9.66 4.19 7.55
C PRO A 76 -9.86 5.57 6.93
N THR A 77 -9.12 5.84 5.86
CA THR A 77 -9.23 7.05 5.05
C THR A 77 -9.30 6.64 3.58
N THR A 78 -9.89 7.50 2.74
CA THR A 78 -9.99 7.28 1.30
C THR A 78 -9.35 8.44 0.57
N ASP A 79 -8.60 8.12 -0.49
CA ASP A 79 -7.96 9.08 -1.35
C ASP A 79 -8.34 8.80 -2.80
N THR A 80 -8.44 9.86 -3.60
CA THR A 80 -8.55 9.75 -5.06
C THR A 80 -7.18 10.00 -5.69
N ILE A 81 -6.70 9.06 -6.50
CA ILE A 81 -5.39 9.12 -7.16
C ILE A 81 -5.61 9.04 -8.66
N THR A 82 -5.02 9.98 -9.40
CA THR A 82 -5.03 9.97 -10.87
C THR A 82 -3.98 8.99 -11.40
N LEU A 83 -4.39 8.12 -12.32
CA LEU A 83 -3.53 7.18 -13.03
C LEU A 83 -3.43 7.59 -14.50
N ILE A 84 -2.24 7.44 -15.07
CA ILE A 84 -1.97 7.74 -16.48
C ILE A 84 -1.47 6.43 -17.11
N ASP A 85 -2.13 5.99 -18.17
CA ASP A 85 -1.72 4.82 -18.96
C ASP A 85 -1.28 5.27 -20.36
N ASP A 86 -0.37 4.51 -20.96
CA ASP A 86 0.13 4.76 -22.31
C ASP A 86 -0.66 3.90 -23.31
N VAL A 87 -1.16 4.49 -24.40
CA VAL A 87 -1.91 3.79 -25.46
C VAL A 87 -1.12 3.84 -26.76
N VAL A 88 -0.72 2.69 -27.29
CA VAL A 88 -0.02 2.57 -28.57
C VAL A 88 -1.02 2.25 -29.69
N PRO A 89 -1.20 3.11 -30.70
CA PRO A 89 -2.05 2.85 -31.85
C PRO A 89 -1.63 1.61 -32.66
N GLU A 90 -2.58 0.95 -33.34
CA GLU A 90 -2.31 -0.29 -34.10
C GLU A 90 -1.50 -0.06 -35.39
N ASP A 91 -1.64 1.12 -35.99
CA ASP A 91 -0.97 1.60 -37.19
C ASP A 91 0.50 1.98 -36.98
N MET A 92 1.00 1.93 -35.74
CA MET A 92 2.41 2.16 -35.41
C MET A 92 3.22 0.89 -35.08
N VAL A 93 2.65 -0.30 -35.31
CA VAL A 93 3.35 -1.59 -35.16
C VAL A 93 3.92 -2.00 -36.53
N TYR A 94 5.17 -1.60 -36.82
CA TYR A 94 5.95 -2.09 -37.97
C TYR A 94 6.53 -3.49 -37.72
#